data_AF-A0A958D3H6-F1
#
_entry.id   AF-A0A958D3H6-F1
#
_cell.length_a   1.000
_cell.length_b   1.000
_cell.length_c   1.000
_cell.angle_alpha   90.00
_cell.angle_beta   90.00
_cell.angle_gamma   90.00
#
_symmetry.space_group_name_H-M   'P 1'
#
loop_
_entity.id
_entity.type
_entity.pdbx_description
1 polymer ?
#
loop_
_entity_poly.entity_id
_entity_poly.type
_entity_poly.pdbx_seq_one_letter_code
_entity_poly.pdbx_strand_id
1 'polypeptide(L)'
;IGHVTNGIHTGAWIGPEMRQVFDHYLASNWLDRIEDRAMWERVESIPADDLWEARRRQRARLIYNVRRRAQHQLIVRNLDRDTLQRKTSGLDRDALTIGFARRFATYKRATLLFRHADRLRRLVGSDDRPVQILFAGKAHPADDAGKRLLQEVQELALDPGFRGRIILLEDYDIGLARKLVQGCD
;
A
#
# COMPACT_ATOMS: atom_id res chain seq x y z
N ILE A 1 -27.32 -8.34 -24.90
CA ILE A 1 -26.48 -8.81 -23.78
C ILE A 1 -25.91 -7.57 -23.11
N GLY A 2 -26.19 -7.34 -21.82
CA GLY A 2 -25.65 -6.21 -21.05
C GLY A 2 -24.36 -6.57 -20.32
N HIS A 3 -23.88 -5.70 -19.43
CA HIS A 3 -22.75 -5.96 -18.54
C HIS A 3 -23.13 -5.63 -17.10
N VAL A 4 -22.47 -6.28 -16.14
CA VAL A 4 -22.56 -5.97 -14.71
C VAL A 4 -21.15 -5.63 -14.23
N THR A 5 -20.98 -4.40 -13.74
CA THR A 5 -19.68 -3.93 -13.22
C THR A 5 -19.45 -4.46 -11.82
N ASN A 6 -18.26 -5.01 -11.55
CA ASN A 6 -17.90 -5.50 -10.22
C ASN A 6 -17.84 -4.35 -9.21
N GLY A 7 -18.25 -4.64 -7.97
CA GLY A 7 -18.18 -3.72 -6.83
C GLY A 7 -17.32 -4.26 -5.68
N ILE A 8 -17.24 -3.47 -4.61
CA ILE A 8 -16.59 -3.83 -3.34
C ILE A 8 -17.51 -3.50 -2.18
N HIS A 9 -17.33 -4.17 -1.04
CA HIS A 9 -18.07 -3.84 0.17
C HIS A 9 -17.46 -2.62 0.88
N THR A 10 -18.04 -1.44 0.67
CA THR A 10 -17.53 -0.13 1.12
C THR A 10 -17.09 -0.12 2.58
N GLY A 11 -17.94 -0.59 3.50
CA GLY A 11 -17.63 -0.61 4.94
C GLY A 11 -16.44 -1.51 5.34
N ALA A 12 -16.07 -2.48 4.51
CA ALA A 12 -14.89 -3.32 4.77
C ALA A 12 -13.60 -2.61 4.36
N TRP A 13 -13.64 -1.79 3.31
CA TRP A 13 -12.45 -1.19 2.70
C TRP A 13 -12.12 0.20 3.23
N ILE A 14 -13.12 0.98 3.65
CA ILE A 14 -12.88 2.28 4.29
C ILE A 14 -12.17 2.08 5.64
N GLY A 15 -11.11 2.86 5.88
CA GLY A 15 -10.41 2.88 7.16
C GLY A 15 -11.13 3.75 8.19
N PRO A 16 -10.99 3.46 9.49
CA PRO A 16 -11.75 4.11 10.55
C PRO A 16 -11.56 5.64 10.60
N GLU A 17 -10.38 6.16 10.25
CA GLU A 17 -10.12 7.61 10.22
C GLU A 17 -10.96 8.30 9.12
N MET A 18 -10.95 7.77 7.89
CA MET A 18 -11.79 8.30 6.82
C MET A 18 -13.28 8.08 7.11
N ARG A 19 -13.63 6.97 7.76
CA ARG A 19 -14.99 6.72 8.22
C ARG A 19 -15.46 7.80 9.21
N GLN A 20 -14.63 8.21 10.15
CA GLN A 20 -14.98 9.30 11.09
C GLN A 20 -15.27 10.62 10.35
N VAL A 21 -14.49 10.92 9.31
CA VAL A 21 -14.76 12.09 8.46
C VAL A 21 -16.12 11.94 7.77
N PHE A 22 -16.42 10.80 7.17
CA PHE A 22 -17.72 10.55 6.55
C PHE A 22 -18.88 10.56 7.54
N ASP A 23 -18.72 9.97 8.72
CA ASP A 23 -19.73 9.97 9.80
C ASP A 23 -20.02 11.40 10.29
N HIS A 24 -19.05 12.33 10.20
CA HIS A 24 -19.22 13.73 10.58
C HIS A 24 -19.93 14.58 9.52
N TYR A 25 -19.59 14.39 8.24
CA TYR A 25 -20.04 15.26 7.15
C TYR A 25 -21.23 14.70 6.34
N LEU A 26 -21.40 13.37 6.31
CA LEU A 26 -22.49 12.71 5.61
C LEU A 26 -23.67 12.43 6.56
N ALA A 27 -24.77 11.92 6.01
CA ALA A 27 -25.90 11.48 6.84
C ALA A 27 -25.50 10.25 7.68
N SER A 28 -26.05 10.12 8.89
CA SER A 28 -25.70 9.03 9.82
C SER A 28 -25.91 7.61 9.26
N ASN A 29 -26.77 7.47 8.25
CA ASN A 29 -27.05 6.21 7.56
C ASN A 29 -26.33 6.08 6.20
N TRP A 30 -25.21 6.78 6.00
CA TRP A 30 -24.55 6.81 4.69
C TRP A 30 -24.06 5.43 4.21
N LEU A 31 -23.70 4.54 5.14
CA LEU A 31 -23.32 3.16 4.82
C LEU A 31 -24.48 2.33 4.26
N ASP A 32 -25.72 2.70 4.57
CA ASP A 32 -26.92 2.01 4.10
C ASP A 32 -27.42 2.57 2.75
N ARG A 33 -26.77 3.64 2.25
CA ARG A 33 -27.18 4.40 1.06
C ARG A 33 -25.99 4.67 0.14
N ILE A 34 -25.07 3.73 0.04
CA ILE A 34 -23.82 3.88 -0.74
C ILE A 34 -24.04 4.07 -2.24
N GLU A 35 -25.21 3.70 -2.75
CA GLU A 35 -25.65 3.90 -4.13
C GLU A 35 -26.21 5.31 -4.39
N ASP A 36 -26.48 6.09 -3.35
CA ASP A 36 -27.05 7.42 -3.46
C ASP A 36 -26.00 8.44 -3.90
N ARG A 37 -26.11 8.91 -5.14
CA ARG A 37 -25.20 9.89 -5.71
C ARG A 37 -25.23 11.24 -4.97
N ALA A 38 -26.41 11.71 -4.56
CA ALA A 38 -26.56 13.00 -3.88
C ALA A 38 -25.87 12.99 -2.51
N MET A 39 -25.80 11.81 -1.88
CA MET A 39 -25.03 11.64 -0.65
C MET A 39 -23.53 11.87 -0.87
N TRP A 40 -22.96 11.32 -1.95
CA TRP A 40 -21.54 11.46 -2.25
C TRP A 40 -21.15 12.85 -2.75
N GLU A 41 -22.07 13.62 -3.33
CA GLU A 41 -21.83 15.03 -3.69
C GLU A 41 -21.45 15.88 -2.46
N ARG A 42 -21.88 15.49 -1.27
CA ARG A 42 -21.51 16.18 -0.02
C ARG A 42 -20.03 16.02 0.33
N VAL A 43 -19.34 15.00 -0.21
CA VAL A 43 -17.89 14.82 0.00
C VAL A 43 -17.09 16.01 -0.52
N GLU A 44 -17.56 16.67 -1.59
CA GLU A 44 -16.90 17.86 -2.16
C GLU A 44 -16.92 19.06 -1.19
N SER A 45 -17.79 19.05 -0.18
CA SER A 45 -17.86 20.10 0.84
C SER A 45 -16.94 19.86 2.05
N ILE A 46 -16.30 18.68 2.13
CA ILE A 46 -15.44 18.33 3.25
C ILE A 46 -14.15 19.16 3.16
N PRO A 47 -13.74 19.83 4.25
CA PRO A 47 -12.48 20.56 4.29
C PRO A 47 -11.29 19.66 3.92
N ALA A 48 -10.41 20.16 3.05
CA ALA A 48 -9.24 19.42 2.59
C ALA A 48 -8.33 18.99 3.75
N ASP A 49 -8.23 19.81 4.81
CA ASP A 49 -7.42 19.52 5.99
C ASP A 49 -7.91 18.29 6.75
N ASP A 50 -9.22 18.08 6.84
CA ASP A 50 -9.80 16.91 7.52
C ASP A 50 -9.55 15.62 6.73
N LEU A 51 -9.71 15.69 5.41
CA LEU A 51 -9.36 14.58 4.52
C LEU A 51 -7.86 14.26 4.62
N TRP A 52 -7.03 15.30 4.58
CA TRP A 52 -5.58 15.16 4.63
C TRP A 52 -5.11 14.55 5.95
N GLU A 53 -5.63 15.03 7.09
CA GLU A 53 -5.30 14.47 8.40
C GLU A 53 -5.74 13.00 8.53
N ALA A 54 -6.94 12.65 8.05
CA ALA A 54 -7.37 11.26 8.00
C ALA A 54 -6.42 10.39 7.17
N ARG A 55 -5.98 10.86 6.00
CA ARG A 55 -5.01 10.16 5.13
C ARG A 55 -3.64 10.03 5.80
N ARG A 56 -3.11 11.08 6.43
CA ARG A 56 -1.83 11.04 7.17
C ARG A 56 -1.87 9.99 8.28
N ARG A 57 -2.96 9.94 9.05
CA ARG A 57 -3.15 8.95 10.12
C ARG A 57 -3.24 7.53 9.57
N GLN A 58 -3.96 7.32 8.48
CA GLN A 58 -4.05 6.01 7.83
C GLN A 58 -2.68 5.54 7.31
N ARG A 59 -1.93 6.43 6.67
CA ARG A 59 -0.56 6.16 6.21
C ARG A 59 0.37 5.83 7.37
N ALA A 60 0.35 6.62 8.44
CA ALA A 60 1.12 6.33 9.64
C ALA A 60 0.78 4.96 10.24
N ARG A 61 -0.50 4.60 10.28
CA ARG A 61 -0.93 3.26 10.72
C ARG A 61 -0.43 2.16 9.79
N LEU A 62 -0.47 2.36 8.48
CA LEU A 62 0.09 1.40 7.52
C LEU A 62 1.59 1.19 7.78
N ILE A 63 2.36 2.26 7.92
CA ILE A 63 3.81 2.18 8.15
C ILE A 63 4.13 1.46 9.45
N TYR A 64 3.39 1.75 10.53
CA TYR A 64 3.50 1.02 11.78
C TYR A 64 3.27 -0.50 11.59
N ASN A 65 2.19 -0.87 10.88
CA ASN A 65 1.87 -2.27 10.63
C ASN A 65 2.92 -2.97 9.75
N VAL A 66 3.44 -2.28 8.74
CA VAL A 66 4.52 -2.80 7.88
C VAL A 66 5.78 -3.08 8.70
N ARG A 67 6.22 -2.14 9.52
CA ARG A 67 7.38 -2.32 10.40
C ARG A 67 7.19 -3.52 11.35
N ARG A 68 6.02 -3.62 11.99
CA ARG A 68 5.66 -4.75 12.87
C ARG A 68 5.67 -6.10 12.14
N ARG A 69 5.11 -6.14 10.93
CA ARG A 69 5.08 -7.37 10.10
C ARG A 69 6.49 -7.80 9.73
N ALA A 70 7.31 -6.87 9.27
CA ALA A 70 8.67 -7.13 8.89
C ALA A 70 9.51 -7.65 10.07
N GLN A 71 9.31 -7.08 11.28
CA GLN A 71 9.89 -7.59 12.53
C GLN A 71 9.48 -9.02 12.84
N HIS A 72 8.19 -9.35 12.73
CA HIS A 72 7.71 -10.71 12.98
C HIS A 72 8.32 -11.73 11.99
N GLN A 73 8.47 -11.37 10.72
CA GLN A 73 9.08 -12.24 9.71
C GLN A 73 10.54 -12.59 10.01
N LEU A 74 11.30 -11.73 10.68
CA LEU A 74 12.66 -12.07 11.12
C LEU A 74 12.69 -13.18 12.14
N ILE A 75 11.84 -13.05 13.17
CA ILE A 75 11.82 -13.96 14.30
C ILE A 75 11.53 -15.37 13.78
N VAL A 76 10.60 -15.48 12.84
CA VAL A 76 10.25 -16.75 12.20
C VAL A 76 11.36 -17.30 11.31
N ARG A 77 12.16 -16.44 10.65
CA ARG A 77 13.19 -16.85 9.68
C ARG A 77 14.62 -16.92 10.24
N ASN A 78 14.82 -16.67 11.54
CA ASN A 78 16.13 -16.58 12.18
C ASN A 78 17.11 -15.65 11.44
N LEU A 79 16.58 -14.59 10.81
CA LEU A 79 17.41 -13.57 10.15
C LEU A 79 17.97 -12.60 11.20
N ASP A 80 19.19 -12.10 10.99
CA ASP A 80 19.81 -11.15 11.92
C ASP A 80 18.99 -9.84 12.03
N ARG A 81 19.01 -9.22 13.21
CA ARG A 81 18.26 -7.98 13.48
C ARG A 81 18.73 -6.79 12.63
N ASP A 82 20.02 -6.78 12.31
CA ASP A 82 20.70 -5.69 11.62
C ASP A 82 20.22 -5.57 10.15
N THR A 83 20.00 -6.71 9.49
CA THR A 83 19.46 -6.82 8.13
C THR A 83 18.05 -6.27 8.02
N LEU A 84 17.21 -6.39 9.05
CA LEU A 84 15.89 -5.77 9.04
C LEU A 84 15.88 -4.30 9.36
N GLN A 85 16.69 -3.89 10.35
CA GLN A 85 16.80 -2.49 10.69
C GLN A 85 17.18 -1.73 9.42
N ARG A 86 18.12 -2.25 8.63
CA ARG A 86 18.42 -1.74 7.29
C ARG A 86 17.27 -1.78 6.28
N LYS A 87 16.41 -2.81 6.30
CA LYS A 87 15.27 -2.95 5.37
C LYS A 87 14.09 -2.02 5.68
N THR A 88 13.90 -1.63 6.94
CA THR A 88 12.67 -0.95 7.40
C THR A 88 12.89 0.38 8.12
N SER A 89 14.13 0.73 8.49
CA SER A 89 14.46 2.01 9.12
C SER A 89 14.15 3.20 8.22
N GLY A 90 14.27 3.04 6.90
CA GLY A 90 14.04 4.12 5.93
C GLY A 90 12.58 4.41 5.63
N LEU A 91 11.64 3.59 6.13
CA LEU A 91 10.21 3.91 5.99
C LEU A 91 9.89 5.16 6.78
N ASP A 92 9.13 6.06 6.18
CA ASP A 92 8.66 7.27 6.83
C ASP A 92 7.13 7.32 6.74
N ARG A 93 6.48 7.72 7.83
CA ARG A 93 5.03 7.90 7.89
C ARG A 93 4.56 9.13 7.12
N ASP A 94 5.44 10.11 6.95
CA ASP A 94 5.14 11.38 6.30
C ASP A 94 5.54 11.36 4.80
N ALA A 95 6.26 10.33 4.34
CA ALA A 95 6.62 10.12 2.94
C ALA A 95 5.46 9.64 2.05
N LEU A 96 5.49 10.03 0.77
CA LEU A 96 4.55 9.56 -0.25
C LEU A 96 4.68 8.04 -0.38
N THR A 97 3.59 7.32 -0.12
CA THR A 97 3.58 5.85 -0.02
C THR A 97 2.78 5.23 -1.15
N ILE A 98 3.47 4.69 -2.15
CA ILE A 98 2.85 4.05 -3.32
C ILE A 98 2.70 2.55 -3.06
N GLY A 99 1.51 2.00 -3.28
CA GLY A 99 1.24 0.56 -3.14
C GLY A 99 1.12 -0.18 -4.47
N PHE A 100 1.85 -1.28 -4.64
CA PHE A 100 1.63 -2.25 -5.72
C PHE A 100 1.23 -3.61 -5.12
N ALA A 101 -0.08 -3.83 -4.97
CA ALA A 101 -0.63 -4.98 -4.24
C ALA A 101 -1.46 -5.91 -5.16
N ARG A 102 -0.81 -6.81 -5.89
CA ARG A 102 -1.48 -7.69 -6.87
C ARG A 102 -0.78 -9.05 -6.99
N ARG A 103 -1.52 -10.07 -7.44
CA ARG A 103 -0.92 -11.36 -7.87
C ARG A 103 0.22 -11.08 -8.86
N PHE A 104 1.38 -11.69 -8.67
CA PHE A 104 2.52 -11.57 -9.58
C PHE A 104 2.25 -12.44 -10.81
N ALA A 105 2.01 -11.78 -11.94
CA ALA A 105 1.80 -12.37 -13.25
C ALA A 105 2.40 -11.43 -14.29
N THR A 106 2.96 -11.99 -15.36
CA THR A 106 3.75 -11.23 -16.37
C THR A 106 2.98 -10.06 -16.99
N TYR A 107 1.69 -10.23 -17.25
CA TYR A 107 0.84 -9.15 -17.81
C TYR A 107 0.66 -7.95 -16.89
N LYS A 108 0.90 -8.08 -15.57
CA LYS A 108 0.78 -6.99 -14.60
C LYS A 108 2.05 -6.14 -14.47
N ARG A 109 3.15 -6.55 -15.12
CA ARG A 109 4.38 -5.75 -15.30
C ARG A 109 4.91 -5.12 -14.00
N ALA A 110 5.02 -5.91 -12.93
CA ALA A 110 5.51 -5.42 -11.63
C ALA A 110 6.92 -4.79 -11.71
N THR A 111 7.73 -5.22 -12.69
CA THR A 111 9.10 -4.73 -12.91
C THR A 111 9.19 -3.45 -13.74
N LEU A 112 8.07 -2.93 -14.27
CA LEU A 112 8.07 -1.74 -15.13
C LEU A 112 8.68 -0.51 -14.43
N LEU A 113 8.46 -0.37 -13.12
CA LEU A 113 9.04 0.71 -12.31
C LEU A 113 10.58 0.71 -12.34
N PHE A 114 11.19 -0.47 -12.48
CA PHE A 114 12.64 -0.63 -12.46
C PHE A 114 13.30 -0.48 -13.83
N ARG A 115 12.52 -0.38 -14.92
CA ARG A 115 13.04 -0.16 -16.28
C ARG A 115 13.98 1.05 -16.37
N HIS A 116 13.72 2.07 -15.55
CA HIS A 116 14.57 3.26 -15.40
C HIS A 116 15.11 3.36 -13.96
N ALA A 117 15.86 2.35 -13.53
CA ALA A 117 16.37 2.21 -12.17
C ALA A 117 17.07 3.48 -11.65
N ASP A 118 17.91 4.14 -12.45
CA ASP A 118 18.62 5.35 -11.99
C ASP A 118 17.69 6.53 -11.73
N ARG A 119 16.64 6.67 -12.54
CA ARG A 119 15.59 7.67 -12.29
C ARG A 119 14.82 7.32 -11.02
N LEU A 120 14.49 6.04 -10.83
CA LEU A 120 13.81 5.58 -9.64
C LEU A 120 14.66 5.82 -8.39
N ARG A 121 15.97 5.54 -8.42
CA ARG A 121 16.92 5.77 -7.30
C ARG A 121 16.93 7.24 -6.89
N ARG A 122 16.97 8.16 -7.86
CA ARG A 122 16.90 9.61 -7.58
C ARG A 122 15.57 10.02 -6.93
N LEU A 123 14.45 9.43 -7.37
CA LEU A 123 13.13 9.74 -6.81
C LEU A 123 12.99 9.23 -5.37
N VAL A 124 13.34 7.97 -5.11
CA VAL A 124 13.19 7.41 -3.76
C VAL A 124 14.29 7.84 -2.78
N GLY A 125 15.42 8.32 -3.30
CA GLY A 125 16.55 8.83 -2.53
C GLY A 125 16.50 10.33 -2.23
N SER A 126 15.43 11.04 -2.61
CA SER A 126 15.22 12.45 -2.29
C SER A 126 14.79 12.60 -0.82
N ASP A 127 15.54 13.40 -0.05
CA ASP A 127 15.23 13.70 1.34
C ASP A 127 14.22 14.86 1.48
N ASP A 128 14.15 15.75 0.49
CA ASP A 128 13.20 16.87 0.44
C ASP A 128 11.78 16.44 0.03
N ARG A 129 11.67 15.36 -0.76
CA ARG A 129 10.40 14.80 -1.26
C ARG A 129 10.44 13.27 -1.16
N PRO A 130 10.38 12.71 0.06
CA PRO A 130 10.58 11.29 0.25
C PRO A 130 9.44 10.48 -0.38
N VAL A 131 9.82 9.48 -1.17
CA VAL A 131 8.92 8.52 -1.82
C VAL A 131 9.30 7.11 -1.41
N GLN A 132 8.30 6.30 -1.07
CA GLN A 132 8.45 4.89 -0.75
C GLN A 132 7.41 4.03 -1.49
N ILE A 133 7.78 2.80 -1.79
CA ILE A 133 7.00 1.86 -2.59
C ILE A 133 6.84 0.55 -1.83
N LEU A 134 5.59 0.13 -1.63
CA LEU A 134 5.23 -1.13 -0.99
C LEU A 134 4.70 -2.09 -2.04
N PHE A 135 5.47 -3.14 -2.34
CA PHE A 135 5.00 -4.27 -3.14
C PHE A 135 4.33 -5.29 -2.23
N ALA A 136 3.24 -5.90 -2.69
CA ALA A 136 2.62 -7.02 -2.02
C ALA A 136 1.95 -7.96 -3.03
N GLY A 137 2.04 -9.25 -2.80
CA GLY A 137 1.39 -10.23 -3.66
C GLY A 137 1.95 -11.62 -3.51
N LYS A 138 1.35 -12.55 -4.25
CA LYS A 138 1.79 -13.94 -4.37
C LYS A 138 1.83 -14.31 -5.84
N ALA A 139 2.76 -15.17 -6.22
CA ALA A 139 2.70 -15.90 -7.49
C ALA A 139 1.85 -17.17 -7.29
N HIS A 140 1.25 -17.69 -8.36
CA HIS A 140 0.55 -18.96 -8.27
C HIS A 140 1.56 -20.12 -8.22
N PRO A 141 1.29 -21.21 -7.48
CA PRO A 141 2.24 -22.32 -7.34
C PRO A 141 2.66 -22.95 -8.67
N ALA A 142 1.81 -22.93 -9.69
CA ALA A 142 2.11 -23.42 -11.04
C ALA A 142 2.60 -22.34 -12.03
N ASP A 143 2.77 -21.08 -11.60
CA ASP A 143 3.14 -19.95 -12.47
C ASP A 143 4.61 -19.57 -12.25
N ASP A 144 5.51 -20.28 -12.94
CA ASP A 144 6.96 -20.08 -12.76
C ASP A 144 7.41 -18.70 -13.23
N ALA A 145 6.76 -18.13 -14.25
CA ALA A 145 7.05 -16.77 -14.70
C ALA A 145 6.67 -15.74 -13.62
N GLY A 146 5.52 -15.92 -12.96
CA GLY A 146 5.12 -15.11 -11.82
C GLY A 146 6.08 -15.22 -10.63
N LYS A 147 6.61 -16.43 -10.35
CA LYS A 147 7.62 -16.63 -9.30
C LYS A 147 8.94 -15.94 -9.63
N ARG A 148 9.43 -16.04 -10.87
CA ARG A 148 10.64 -15.32 -11.32
C ARG A 148 10.46 -13.81 -11.20
N LEU A 149 9.29 -13.28 -11.57
CA LEU A 149 8.98 -11.85 -11.42
C LEU A 149 9.01 -11.41 -9.95
N LEU A 150 8.49 -12.24 -9.04
CA LEU A 150 8.54 -11.98 -7.61
C LEU A 150 9.99 -11.97 -7.08
N GLN A 151 10.80 -12.93 -7.52
CA GLN A 151 12.23 -13.00 -7.19
C GLN A 151 12.98 -11.77 -7.70
N GLU A 152 12.77 -11.38 -8.95
CA GLU A 152 13.38 -10.19 -9.55
C GLU A 152 13.03 -8.92 -8.76
N VAL A 153 11.75 -8.71 -8.41
CA VAL A 153 11.35 -7.57 -7.57
C VAL A 153 11.98 -7.63 -6.18
N GLN A 154 12.12 -8.83 -5.60
CA GLN A 154 12.79 -9.02 -4.32
C GLN A 154 14.27 -8.65 -4.39
N GLU A 155 14.99 -9.09 -5.41
CA GLU A 155 16.40 -8.77 -5.64
C GLU A 155 16.59 -7.26 -5.85
N LEU A 156 15.76 -6.64 -6.69
CA LEU A 156 15.79 -5.21 -6.94
C LEU A 156 15.50 -4.42 -5.66
N ALA A 157 14.55 -4.84 -4.82
CA ALA A 157 14.28 -4.18 -3.54
C ALA A 157 15.44 -4.28 -2.53
N LEU A 158 16.39 -5.20 -2.71
CA LEU A 158 17.58 -5.34 -1.85
C LEU A 158 18.77 -4.50 -2.33
N ASP A 159 18.71 -3.93 -3.53
CA ASP A 159 19.70 -3.01 -4.07
C ASP A 159 19.97 -1.87 -3.06
N PRO A 160 21.24 -1.56 -2.75
CA PRO A 160 21.60 -0.50 -1.82
C PRO A 160 20.90 0.84 -2.07
N GLY A 161 20.69 1.21 -3.34
CA GLY A 161 20.03 2.47 -3.74
C GLY A 161 18.51 2.50 -3.50
N PHE A 162 17.89 1.36 -3.17
CA PHE A 162 16.46 1.25 -2.87
C PHE A 162 16.15 0.86 -1.41
N ARG A 163 17.19 0.60 -0.61
CA ARG A 163 17.06 0.14 0.78
C ARG A 163 16.20 1.11 1.61
N GLY A 164 15.27 0.53 2.36
CA GLY A 164 14.36 1.29 3.22
C GLY A 164 13.30 2.11 2.48
N ARG A 165 13.31 2.14 1.14
CA ARG A 165 12.36 2.90 0.33
C ARG A 165 11.47 2.00 -0.53
N ILE A 166 11.97 0.87 -1.01
CA ILE A 166 11.19 -0.15 -1.71
C ILE A 166 11.12 -1.41 -0.85
N ILE A 167 9.92 -1.84 -0.51
CA ILE A 167 9.70 -2.99 0.38
C ILE A 167 8.72 -3.96 -0.24
N LEU A 168 9.11 -5.23 -0.28
CA LEU A 168 8.24 -6.34 -0.63
C LEU A 168 7.63 -6.95 0.64
N LEU A 169 6.32 -6.90 0.74
CA LEU A 169 5.51 -7.49 1.80
C LEU A 169 5.04 -8.87 1.35
N GLU A 170 5.65 -9.89 1.93
CA GLU A 170 5.26 -11.29 1.71
C GLU A 170 3.92 -11.60 2.36
N ASP A 171 3.37 -12.79 2.07
CA ASP A 171 2.14 -13.33 2.67
C ASP A 171 0.90 -12.43 2.50
N TYR A 172 0.77 -11.83 1.32
CA TYR A 172 -0.40 -11.03 0.96
C TYR A 172 -1.72 -11.80 1.15
N ASP A 173 -2.63 -11.17 1.91
CA ASP A 173 -3.97 -11.63 2.23
C ASP A 173 -4.93 -10.42 2.26
N ILE A 174 -6.20 -10.67 2.52
CA ILE A 174 -7.22 -9.60 2.58
C ILE A 174 -6.96 -8.62 3.73
N GLY A 175 -6.34 -9.06 4.83
CA GLY A 175 -6.02 -8.23 5.97
C GLY A 175 -4.87 -7.24 5.69
N LEU A 176 -3.89 -7.63 4.87
CA LEU A 176 -2.85 -6.74 4.36
C LEU A 176 -3.41 -5.85 3.24
N ALA A 177 -4.24 -6.39 2.35
CA ALA A 177 -4.89 -5.62 1.30
C ALA A 177 -5.66 -4.41 1.85
N ARG A 178 -6.48 -4.62 2.90
CA ARG A 178 -7.22 -3.54 3.55
C ARG A 178 -6.30 -2.45 4.08
N LYS A 179 -5.19 -2.83 4.74
CA LYS A 179 -4.22 -1.85 5.26
C LYS A 179 -3.56 -1.04 4.14
N LEU A 180 -3.20 -1.68 3.04
CA LEU A 180 -2.59 -1.01 1.88
C LEU A 180 -3.57 -0.06 1.20
N VAL A 181 -4.80 -0.50 0.92
CA VAL A 181 -5.86 0.35 0.32
C VAL A 181 -6.16 1.58 1.18
N GLN A 182 -6.12 1.42 2.51
CA GLN A 182 -6.41 2.51 3.43
C GLN A 182 -5.25 3.50 3.59
N GLY A 183 -3.99 3.02 3.55
CA GLY A 183 -2.84 3.83 3.95
C GLY A 183 -1.86 4.21 2.85
N CYS A 184 -1.93 3.61 1.66
CA CYS A 184 -1.17 4.10 0.50
C CYS A 184 -1.81 5.39 -0.03
N ASP A 185 -1.01 6.23 -0.68
CA ASP A 185 -1.45 7.47 -1.31
C ASP A 185 -1.98 7.24 -2.73
#